data_AF-A0A539DL51-F1
#
_entry.id   AF-A0A539DL51-F1
#
_cell.length_a   1.000
_cell.length_b   1.000
_cell.length_c   1.000
_cell.angle_alpha   90.00
_cell.angle_beta   90.00
_cell.angle_gamma   90.00
#
_symmetry.space_group_name_H-M   'P 1'
#
loop_
_entity.id
_entity.type
_entity.pdbx_description
1 polymer ?
#
loop_
_entity_poly.entity_id
_entity_poly.type
_entity_poly.pdbx_seq_one_letter_code
_entity_poly.pdbx_strand_id
1 'polypeptide(L)'
;FTYELAAKFIRRQLESISLSPAKLRELSFSDLMRAAAEAGLIPDPVAFRKYRERRNLTSHAYEEEVAEETLVGIDDFVRDVHILLDRLRGRHHDGD
;
A
#
# COMPACT_ATOMS: atom_id res chain seq x y z
N PHE A 1 5.58 8.21 -6.35
CA PHE A 1 5.77 7.10 -7.29
C PHE A 1 5.62 5.72 -6.61
N THR A 2 6.35 5.42 -5.54
CA THR A 2 6.33 4.12 -4.83
C THR A 2 4.96 3.70 -4.28
N TYR A 3 4.20 4.64 -3.72
CA TYR A 3 2.87 4.37 -3.14
C TYR A 3 1.83 3.92 -4.18
N GLU A 4 1.80 4.56 -5.36
CA GLU A 4 0.86 4.18 -6.43
C GLU A 4 1.17 2.80 -6.99
N LEU A 5 2.45 2.44 -7.06
CA LEU A 5 2.89 1.11 -7.43
C LEU A 5 2.44 0.07 -6.38
N ALA A 6 2.65 0.34 -5.09
CA ALA A 6 2.20 -0.54 -4.02
C ALA A 6 0.68 -0.81 -4.09
N ALA A 7 -0.13 0.24 -4.28
CA ALA A 7 -1.58 0.09 -4.44
C ALA A 7 -1.98 -0.71 -5.70
N LYS A 8 -1.26 -0.52 -6.82
CA LYS A 8 -1.47 -1.32 -8.04
C LYS A 8 -1.16 -2.80 -7.83
N PHE A 9 -0.04 -3.12 -7.17
CA PHE A 9 0.34 -4.50 -6.89
C PHE A 9 -0.62 -5.18 -5.92
N ILE A 10 -1.04 -4.49 -4.85
CA ILE A 10 -2.08 -4.98 -3.93
C ILE A 10 -3.35 -5.33 -4.69
N ARG A 11 -3.84 -4.41 -5.54
CA ARG A 11 -5.05 -4.64 -6.34
C ARG A 11 -4.91 -5.86 -7.24
N ARG A 12 -3.82 -5.95 -7.99
CA ARG A 12 -3.56 -7.06 -8.91
C ARG A 12 -3.49 -8.40 -8.16
N GLN A 13 -2.88 -8.42 -6.97
CA GLN A 13 -2.81 -9.64 -6.17
C GLN A 13 -4.18 -10.04 -5.63
N LEU A 14 -4.99 -9.09 -5.16
CA LEU A 14 -6.36 -9.35 -4.75
C LEU A 14 -7.21 -9.87 -5.92
N GLU A 15 -7.05 -9.31 -7.13
CA GLU A 15 -7.72 -9.81 -8.33
C GLU A 15 -7.30 -11.24 -8.68
N SER A 16 -6.03 -11.60 -8.44
CA SER A 16 -5.52 -12.95 -8.69
C SER A 16 -6.07 -14.01 -7.74
N ILE A 17 -6.45 -13.64 -6.52
CA ILE A 17 -6.94 -14.58 -5.49
C ILE A 17 -8.46 -14.48 -5.28
N SER A 18 -9.12 -13.47 -5.85
CA SER A 18 -10.55 -13.22 -5.66
C SER A 18 -11.40 -13.91 -6.73
N LEU A 19 -12.48 -14.54 -6.28
CA LEU A 19 -13.50 -15.13 -7.16
C LEU A 19 -14.38 -14.07 -7.85
N SER A 20 -14.21 -12.78 -7.54
CA SER A 20 -14.98 -11.69 -8.15
C SER A 20 -14.13 -10.42 -8.36
N PRO A 21 -13.25 -10.40 -9.37
CA PRO A 21 -12.36 -9.26 -9.66
C PRO A 21 -13.10 -7.95 -9.98
N ALA A 22 -14.31 -8.03 -10.56
CA ALA A 22 -15.12 -6.85 -10.85
C ALA A 22 -15.48 -6.06 -9.59
N LYS A 23 -15.80 -6.77 -8.49
CA LYS A 23 -16.16 -6.16 -7.21
C LYS A 23 -14.97 -5.44 -6.56
N LEU A 24 -13.75 -5.91 -6.80
CA LEU A 24 -12.52 -5.25 -6.31
C LEU A 24 -12.24 -3.92 -7.00
N ARG A 25 -12.69 -3.74 -8.25
CA ARG A 25 -12.50 -2.48 -9.00
C ARG A 25 -13.39 -1.35 -8.50
N GLU A 26 -14.51 -1.69 -7.89
CA GLU A 26 -15.47 -0.74 -7.30
C GLU A 26 -15.10 -0.35 -5.87
N LEU A 27 -14.17 -1.06 -5.23
CA LEU A 27 -13.77 -0.76 -3.86
C LEU A 27 -13.10 0.61 -3.75
N SER A 28 -13.48 1.33 -2.70
CA SER A 28 -12.75 2.52 -2.28
C SER A 28 -11.31 2.15 -1.90
N PHE A 29 -10.42 3.13 -1.85
CA PHE A 29 -9.04 2.88 -1.41
C PHE A 29 -8.99 2.27 0.00
N SER A 30 -9.83 2.76 0.91
CA SER A 30 -9.92 2.24 2.28
C SER A 30 -10.35 0.78 2.31
N ASP A 31 -11.34 0.41 1.49
CA ASP A 31 -11.83 -0.96 1.42
C ASP A 31 -10.82 -1.89 0.75
N LEU A 32 -10.09 -1.39 -0.26
CA LEU A 32 -9.00 -2.12 -0.90
C LEU A 32 -7.87 -2.45 0.09
N MET A 33 -7.48 -1.49 0.94
CA MET A 33 -6.46 -1.73 1.96
C MET A 33 -6.97 -2.70 3.04
N ARG A 34 -8.23 -2.61 3.46
CA ARG A 34 -8.84 -3.58 4.38
C ARG A 34 -8.82 -5.00 3.81
N ALA A 35 -9.26 -5.17 2.56
CA ALA A 35 -9.19 -6.45 1.87
C ALA A 35 -7.74 -6.96 1.76
N ALA A 36 -6.78 -6.06 1.54
CA ALA A 36 -5.36 -6.42 1.52
C ALA A 36 -4.86 -6.92 2.88
N ALA A 37 -5.30 -6.31 3.98
CA ALA A 37 -4.96 -6.76 5.33
C ALA A 37 -5.61 -8.11 5.66
N GLU A 38 -6.87 -8.30 5.29
CA GLU A 38 -7.60 -9.56 5.43
C GLU A 38 -6.94 -10.70 4.63
N ALA A 39 -6.42 -10.39 3.44
CA ALA A 39 -5.64 -11.32 2.62
C ALA A 39 -4.18 -11.50 3.09
N GLY A 40 -3.82 -10.91 4.24
CA GLY A 40 -2.47 -10.96 4.81
C GLY A 40 -1.40 -10.35 3.92
N LEU A 41 -1.75 -9.42 3.01
CA LEU A 41 -0.79 -8.71 2.15
C LEU A 41 -0.09 -7.58 2.91
N ILE A 42 -0.83 -6.83 3.70
CA ILE A 42 -0.30 -5.73 4.52
C ILE A 42 -0.61 -5.95 6.00
N PRO A 43 0.21 -5.43 6.93
CA PRO A 43 -0.02 -5.58 8.37
C PRO A 43 -1.08 -4.61 8.92
N ASP A 44 -1.09 -3.36 8.46
CA ASP A 44 -2.04 -2.33 8.91
C ASP A 44 -2.61 -1.52 7.73
N PRO A 45 -3.92 -1.61 7.44
CA PRO A 45 -4.55 -0.82 6.38
C PRO A 45 -4.64 0.68 6.71
N VAL A 46 -4.61 1.07 7.98
CA VAL A 46 -4.68 2.48 8.42
C VAL A 46 -3.36 3.20 8.18
N ALA A 47 -2.22 2.52 8.39
CA ALA A 47 -0.89 3.03 8.08
C ALA A 47 -0.77 3.47 6.61
N PHE A 48 -1.27 2.65 5.68
CA PHE A 48 -1.27 2.96 4.24
C PHE A 48 -2.05 4.22 3.88
N ARG A 49 -3.14 4.51 4.60
CA ARG A 49 -3.87 5.76 4.44
C ARG A 49 -3.04 6.96 4.90
N LYS A 50 -2.38 6.86 6.05
CA LYS A 50 -1.51 7.92 6.58
C LYS A 50 -0.35 8.23 5.64
N TYR A 51 0.24 7.20 5.01
CA TYR A 51 1.29 7.38 4.00
C TYR A 51 0.80 8.16 2.78
N ARG A 52 -0.45 7.93 2.35
CA ARG A 52 -1.07 8.69 1.25
C ARG A 52 -1.26 10.17 1.61
N GLU A 53 -1.81 10.44 2.78
CA GLU A 53 -2.09 11.80 3.23
C GLU A 53 -0.79 12.59 3.38
N ARG A 54 0.24 12.00 3.99
CA ARG A 54 1.59 12.61 4.07
C ARG A 54 2.19 12.87 2.70
N ARG A 55 2.10 11.92 1.76
CA ARG A 55 2.58 12.14 0.38
C ARG A 55 1.87 13.33 -0.29
N ASN A 56 0.55 13.45 -0.13
CA ASN A 56 -0.19 14.55 -0.72
C ASN A 56 0.23 15.89 -0.11
N LEU A 57 0.50 15.95 1.20
CA LEU A 57 1.10 17.13 1.83
C LEU A 57 2.47 17.46 1.24
N THR A 58 3.38 16.48 1.11
CA THR A 58 4.73 16.72 0.54
C THR A 58 4.73 17.12 -0.93
N SER A 59 3.68 16.77 -1.68
CA SER A 59 3.55 17.14 -3.10
C SER A 59 2.95 18.53 -3.29
N HIS A 60 2.37 19.11 -2.23
CA HIS A 60 1.75 20.44 -2.23
C HIS A 60 2.47 21.44 -1.31
N ALA A 61 3.38 20.99 -0.45
CA ALA A 61 4.15 21.84 0.43
C ALA A 61 5.28 22.54 -0.35
N TYR A 62 5.09 23.84 -0.56
CA TYR A 62 6.18 24.75 -0.90
C TYR A 62 7.18 24.78 0.27
N GLU A 63 8.42 24.44 -0.09
CA GLU A 63 9.70 24.97 0.38
C GLU A 63 9.85 25.30 1.89
N GLU A 64 10.85 24.67 2.50
CA GLU A 64 11.49 25.02 3.78
C GLU A 64 10.95 24.37 5.09
N GLU A 65 9.64 24.32 5.38
CA GLU A 65 9.19 23.86 6.72
C GLU A 65 8.85 22.35 6.82
N VAL A 66 8.66 21.67 5.68
CA VAL A 66 8.07 20.30 5.65
C VAL A 66 9.11 19.18 5.62
N ALA A 67 10.41 19.48 5.57
CA ALA A 67 11.45 18.46 5.46
C ALA A 67 11.56 17.54 6.70
N GLU A 68 11.42 18.09 7.91
CA GLU A 68 11.56 17.31 9.15
C GLU A 68 10.31 16.47 9.47
N GLU A 69 9.10 17.00 9.29
CA GLU A 69 7.86 16.21 9.48
C GLU A 69 7.67 15.12 8.42
N THR A 70 8.21 15.32 7.22
CA THR A 70 8.13 14.33 6.13
C THR A 70 8.97 13.10 6.40
N LEU A 71 10.11 13.25 7.09
CA LEU A 71 10.97 12.13 7.46
C LEU A 71 10.29 11.19 8.47
N VAL A 72 9.37 11.71 9.30
CA VAL A 72 8.62 10.91 10.26
C VAL A 72 7.70 9.94 9.53
N GLY A 73 8.03 8.65 9.61
CA GLY A 73 7.24 7.55 9.05
C GLY A 73 7.63 7.12 7.63
N ILE A 74 8.69 7.69 7.04
CA ILE A 74 9.30 7.09 5.85
C ILE A 74 9.87 5.72 6.18
N ASP A 75 10.54 5.57 7.33
CA ASP A 75 11.10 4.28 7.75
C ASP A 75 10.01 3.21 7.93
N ASP A 76 8.86 3.59 8.50
CA ASP A 76 7.71 2.68 8.64
C ASP A 76 7.11 2.33 7.27
N PHE A 77 6.98 3.31 6.36
CA PHE A 77 6.53 3.03 4.99
C PHE A 77 7.48 2.10 4.25
N VAL A 78 8.80 2.31 4.36
CA VAL A 78 9.81 1.46 3.75
C VAL A 78 9.72 0.04 4.31
N ARG A 79 9.55 -0.11 5.63
CA ARG A 79 9.35 -1.41 6.27
C ARG A 79 8.11 -2.12 5.73
N ASP A 80 6.98 -1.44 5.68
CA ASP A 80 5.70 -2.01 5.23
C ASP A 80 5.72 -2.39 3.75
N VAL A 81 6.40 -1.61 2.91
CA VAL A 81 6.59 -1.95 1.48
C VAL A 81 7.48 -3.17 1.31
N HIS A 82 8.53 -3.33 2.12
CA HIS A 82 9.35 -4.55 2.09
C HIS A 82 8.56 -5.78 2.54
N ILE A 83 7.76 -5.67 3.61
CA ILE A 83 6.86 -6.75 4.05
C ILE A 83 5.89 -7.14 2.93
N LEU A 84 5.30 -6.16 2.25
CA LEU A 84 4.44 -6.42 1.09
C LEU A 84 5.21 -7.15 -0.02
N LEU A 85 6.42 -6.70 -0.35
CA LEU A 85 7.24 -7.31 -1.39
C LEU A 85 7.59 -8.77 -1.07
N ASP A 86 7.99 -9.05 0.16
CA ASP A 86 8.33 -10.42 0.60
C ASP A 86 7.11 -11.33 0.57
N ARG A 87 5.94 -10.83 0.98
CA ARG A 87 4.67 -11.56 0.91
C ARG A 87 4.17 -11.81 -0.52
N LEU A 88 4.48 -10.91 -1.44
CA LEU A 88 4.22 -11.12 -2.87
C LEU A 88 5.19 -12.17 -3.44
N ARG A 89 6.47 -12.10 -3.09
CA ARG A 89 7.49 -13.06 -3.55
C ARG A 89 7.24 -14.47 -3.04
N GLY A 90 6.94 -14.65 -1.75
CA GLY A 90 6.65 -15.96 -1.17
C GLY A 90 5.47 -16.66 -1.88
N ARG A 91 4.39 -15.91 -2.16
CA ARG A 91 3.21 -16.43 -2.87
C ARG A 91 3.46 -16.78 -4.34
N HIS A 92 4.45 -16.16 -4.97
CA HIS A 92 4.86 -16.50 -6.34
C HIS A 92 5.77 -17.72 -6.39
N HIS A 93 6.41 -18.10 -5.28
CA HIS A 93 7.31 -19.25 -5.22
C HIS A 93 6.60 -20.56 -4.85
N ASP A 94 5.46 -20.49 -4.13
CA ASP A 94 4.63 -21.65 -3.80
C ASP A 94 3.65 -22.08 -4.93
N GLY A 95 3.78 -21.48 -6.12
CA GLY A 95 2.92 -21.72 -7.28
C GLY A 95 3.62 -22.34 -8.49
N ASP A 96 4.86 -22.82 -8.33
CA ASP A 96 5.65 -23.52 -9.36
C ASP A 96 5.76 -25.03 -9.04
#